data_AF-A0A7U9GED0-F1
#
_entry.id   AF-A0A7U9GED0-F1
#
_cell.length_a   1.000
_cell.length_b   1.000
_cell.length_c   1.000
_cell.angle_alpha   90.00
_cell.angle_beta   90.00
_cell.angle_gamma   90.00
#
_symmetry.space_group_name_H-M   'P 1'
#
loop_
_entity.id
_entity.type
_entity.pdbx_description
1 polymer ?
#
loop_
_entity_poly.entity_id
_entity_poly.type
_entity_poly.pdbx_seq_one_letter_code
_entity_poly.pdbx_strand_id
1 'polypeptide(L)'
;MHALQALGETLIAMRPAERDRFPLSDDMLRAIEETSRIRSHEGRRRHMQYVGKLIRKEDLTAIQGVFDSIDQEQEQRDHAFHRLEKWRERLIDEGDPAVDLFMAEHPDADRQTLRQLIRNAQREREQGKPPTSSRKLFKHLRETLAL
;
A
#
# COMPACT_ATOMS: atom_id res chain seq x y z
N MET A 1 -17.05 -17.03 -18.24
CA MET A 1 -18.10 -16.16 -17.65
C MET A 1 -17.74 -15.72 -16.24
N HIS A 2 -17.33 -16.64 -15.35
CA HIS A 2 -17.01 -16.32 -13.95
C HIS A 2 -15.87 -15.31 -13.76
N ALA A 3 -14.78 -15.40 -14.52
CA ALA A 3 -13.64 -14.48 -14.39
C ALA A 3 -14.01 -13.00 -14.64
N LEU A 4 -14.85 -12.73 -15.64
CA LEU A 4 -15.28 -11.35 -15.96
C LEU A 4 -16.28 -10.81 -14.93
N GLN A 5 -17.11 -11.68 -14.35
CA GLN A 5 -17.99 -11.28 -13.24
C GLN A 5 -17.16 -10.94 -12.00
N ALA A 6 -16.16 -11.75 -11.67
CA ALA A 6 -15.24 -11.49 -10.58
C ALA A 6 -14.49 -10.15 -10.79
N LEU A 7 -14.03 -9.86 -12.01
CA LEU A 7 -13.42 -8.56 -12.33
C LEU A 7 -14.37 -7.39 -12.04
N GLY A 8 -15.64 -7.54 -12.41
CA GLY A 8 -16.66 -6.54 -12.12
C GLY A 8 -16.92 -6.37 -10.63
N GLU A 9 -16.98 -7.47 -9.89
CA GLU A 9 -17.13 -7.44 -8.42
C GLU A 9 -15.95 -6.71 -7.77
N THR A 10 -14.73 -6.97 -8.22
CA THR A 10 -13.53 -6.24 -7.77
C THR A 10 -13.67 -4.74 -8.02
N LEU A 11 -13.97 -4.32 -9.25
CA LEU A 11 -14.14 -2.90 -9.59
C LEU A 11 -15.24 -2.22 -8.76
N ILE A 12 -16.35 -2.93 -8.49
CA ILE A 12 -17.45 -2.45 -7.65
C ILE A 12 -17.01 -2.29 -6.18
N ALA A 13 -16.17 -3.17 -5.67
CA ALA A 13 -15.69 -3.15 -4.29
C ALA A 13 -14.58 -2.10 -4.04
N MET A 14 -13.89 -1.64 -5.08
CA MET A 14 -12.84 -0.62 -4.97
C MET A 14 -13.37 0.73 -4.48
N ARG A 15 -12.52 1.50 -3.79
CA ARG A 15 -12.84 2.88 -3.41
C ARG A 15 -12.92 3.75 -4.66
N PRO A 16 -13.74 4.82 -4.67
CA PRO A 16 -13.87 5.69 -5.85
C PRO A 16 -12.53 6.17 -6.42
N ALA A 17 -11.65 6.69 -5.55
CA ALA A 17 -10.33 7.18 -5.97
C ALA A 17 -9.42 6.11 -6.61
N GLU A 18 -9.56 4.83 -6.23
CA GLU A 18 -8.80 3.74 -6.86
C GLU A 18 -9.43 3.34 -8.20
N ARG A 19 -10.76 3.38 -8.27
CA ARG A 19 -11.53 3.06 -9.49
C ARG A 19 -11.34 4.12 -10.58
N ASP A 20 -11.16 5.39 -10.21
CA ASP A 20 -10.96 6.49 -11.16
C ASP A 20 -9.68 6.35 -11.99
N ARG A 21 -8.75 5.45 -11.58
CA ARG A 21 -7.56 5.10 -12.34
C ARG A 21 -7.86 4.21 -13.55
N PHE A 22 -9.01 3.55 -13.57
CA PHE A 22 -9.35 2.58 -14.62
C PHE A 22 -10.01 3.29 -15.83
N PRO A 23 -9.64 2.90 -17.06
CA PRO A 23 -10.25 3.44 -18.27
C PRO A 23 -11.60 2.75 -18.53
N LEU A 24 -12.59 3.06 -17.70
CA LEU A 24 -13.93 2.47 -17.79
C LEU A 24 -14.85 3.36 -18.63
N SER A 25 -15.69 2.76 -19.46
CA SER A 25 -16.76 3.50 -20.15
C SER A 25 -17.80 4.09 -19.18
N ASP A 26 -18.51 5.13 -19.63
CA ASP A 26 -19.62 5.71 -18.86
C ASP A 26 -20.70 4.68 -18.50
N ASP A 27 -20.96 3.72 -19.40
CA ASP A 27 -21.92 2.64 -19.17
C ASP A 27 -21.48 1.75 -18.01
N MET A 28 -20.18 1.45 -17.92
CA MET A 28 -19.60 0.68 -16.83
C MET A 28 -19.62 1.46 -15.52
N LEU A 29 -19.24 2.75 -15.52
CA LEU A 29 -19.31 3.61 -14.34
C LEU A 29 -20.75 3.68 -13.79
N ARG A 30 -21.74 3.93 -14.66
CA ARG A 30 -23.16 3.94 -14.26
C ARG A 30 -23.61 2.59 -13.70
N ALA A 31 -23.18 1.48 -14.30
CA ALA A 31 -23.51 0.14 -13.80
C ALA A 31 -22.91 -0.12 -12.42
N ILE A 32 -21.69 0.36 -12.16
CA ILE A 32 -21.04 0.26 -10.86
C ILE A 32 -21.82 1.06 -9.80
N GLU A 33 -22.16 2.32 -10.06
CA GLU A 33 -22.93 3.16 -9.14
C GLU A 33 -24.30 2.55 -8.78
N GLU A 34 -25.01 2.04 -9.79
CA GLU A 34 -26.33 1.43 -9.62
C GLU A 34 -26.29 0.18 -8.73
N THR A 35 -25.15 -0.49 -8.65
CA THR A 35 -24.98 -1.72 -7.86
C THR A 35 -25.33 -1.53 -6.38
N SER A 36 -25.11 -0.33 -5.84
CA SER A 36 -25.41 0.04 -4.44
C SER A 36 -26.91 0.11 -4.13
N ARG A 37 -27.75 0.35 -5.16
CA ARG A 37 -29.20 0.53 -5.02
C ARG A 37 -29.96 -0.80 -5.08
N ILE A 38 -29.35 -1.84 -5.62
CA ILE A 38 -29.97 -3.15 -5.83
C ILE A 38 -29.97 -3.96 -4.54
N ARG A 39 -31.15 -4.14 -3.94
CA ARG A 39 -31.34 -4.83 -2.66
C ARG A 39 -31.73 -6.30 -2.79
N SER A 40 -32.40 -6.70 -3.87
CA SER A 40 -32.86 -8.08 -4.04
C SER A 40 -31.74 -8.99 -4.54
N HIS A 41 -31.66 -10.20 -3.99
CA HIS A 41 -30.65 -11.19 -4.38
C HIS A 41 -30.72 -11.52 -5.89
N GLU A 42 -31.93 -11.75 -6.40
CA GLU A 42 -32.16 -12.02 -7.82
C GLU A 42 -31.90 -10.80 -8.71
N GLY A 43 -32.17 -9.59 -8.21
CA GLY A 43 -31.78 -8.34 -8.89
C GLY A 43 -30.26 -8.22 -8.99
N ARG A 44 -29.55 -8.46 -7.89
CA ARG A 44 -28.08 -8.40 -7.82
C ARG A 44 -27.46 -9.41 -8.78
N ARG A 45 -27.96 -10.65 -8.79
CA ARG A 45 -27.48 -11.70 -9.70
C ARG A 45 -27.63 -11.29 -11.17
N ARG A 46 -28.79 -10.77 -11.58
CA ARG A 46 -29.02 -10.28 -12.95
C ARG A 46 -28.16 -9.07 -13.29
N HIS A 47 -27.99 -8.15 -12.35
CA HIS A 47 -27.10 -7.00 -12.53
C HIS A 47 -25.64 -7.41 -12.74
N MET A 48 -25.15 -8.39 -11.97
CA MET A 48 -23.79 -8.91 -12.17
C MET A 48 -23.61 -9.60 -13.53
N GLN A 49 -24.65 -10.20 -14.09
CA GLN A 49 -24.61 -10.69 -15.48
C GLN A 49 -24.50 -9.55 -16.50
N TYR A 50 -25.22 -8.45 -16.28
CA TYR A 50 -25.12 -7.24 -17.09
C TYR A 50 -23.73 -6.59 -17.00
N VAL A 51 -23.19 -6.43 -15.78
CA VAL A 51 -21.82 -5.97 -15.55
C VAL A 51 -20.81 -6.86 -16.28
N GLY A 52 -20.95 -8.19 -16.18
CA GLY A 52 -20.09 -9.13 -16.92
C GLY A 52 -20.23 -9.06 -18.45
N LYS A 53 -21.34 -8.50 -18.98
CA LYS A 53 -21.51 -8.20 -20.41
C LYS A 53 -20.85 -6.87 -20.77
N LEU A 54 -20.94 -5.85 -19.92
CA LEU A 54 -20.29 -4.55 -20.11
C LEU A 54 -18.77 -4.69 -20.13
N ILE A 55 -18.20 -5.42 -19.19
CA ILE A 55 -16.76 -5.67 -19.11
C ILE A 55 -16.19 -6.25 -20.40
N ARG A 56 -16.93 -7.07 -21.14
CA ARG A 56 -16.48 -7.62 -22.44
C ARG A 56 -16.31 -6.57 -23.53
N LYS A 57 -16.93 -5.40 -23.36
CA LYS A 57 -16.82 -4.26 -24.27
C LYS A 57 -15.70 -3.30 -23.87
N GLU A 58 -15.18 -3.43 -22.66
CA GLU A 58 -14.07 -2.62 -22.18
C GLU A 58 -12.74 -3.12 -22.75
N ASP A 59 -11.73 -2.26 -22.71
CA ASP A 59 -10.35 -2.65 -22.98
C ASP A 59 -9.79 -3.43 -21.79
N LEU A 60 -9.92 -4.76 -21.84
CA LEU A 60 -9.44 -5.66 -20.79
C LEU A 60 -7.92 -5.58 -20.60
N THR A 61 -7.16 -5.28 -21.66
CA THR A 61 -5.70 -5.14 -21.57
C THR A 61 -5.34 -3.88 -20.80
N ALA A 62 -6.02 -2.76 -21.08
CA ALA A 62 -5.80 -1.52 -20.34
C ALA A 62 -6.23 -1.64 -18.87
N ILE A 63 -7.37 -2.31 -18.60
CA ILE A 63 -7.81 -2.59 -17.22
C ILE A 63 -6.78 -3.44 -16.47
N GLN A 64 -6.27 -4.51 -17.10
CA GLN A 64 -5.25 -5.35 -16.48
C GLN A 64 -3.96 -4.57 -16.21
N GLY A 65 -3.54 -3.70 -17.13
CA GLY A 65 -2.37 -2.84 -16.92
C GLY A 65 -2.50 -1.91 -15.70
N VAL A 66 -3.72 -1.44 -15.39
CA VAL A 66 -3.96 -0.66 -14.17
C VAL A 66 -3.85 -1.54 -12.92
N PHE A 67 -4.39 -2.76 -12.94
CA PHE A 67 -4.19 -3.71 -11.83
C PHE A 67 -2.71 -4.01 -11.60
N ASP A 68 -1.98 -4.35 -12.66
CA ASP A 68 -0.55 -4.63 -12.57
C ASP A 68 0.23 -3.43 -12.01
N SER A 69 -0.15 -2.20 -12.38
CA SER A 69 0.46 -0.98 -11.82
C SER A 69 0.21 -0.82 -10.32
N ILE A 70 -0.99 -1.16 -9.84
CA ILE A 70 -1.36 -1.09 -8.42
C ILE A 70 -0.57 -2.14 -7.63
N ASP A 71 -0.48 -3.36 -8.15
CA ASP A 71 0.26 -4.45 -7.51
C ASP A 71 1.75 -4.13 -7.44
N GLN A 72 2.34 -3.59 -8.52
CA GLN A 72 3.74 -3.13 -8.51
C GLN A 72 3.98 -2.00 -7.51
N GLU A 73 3.07 -1.02 -7.41
CA GLU A 73 3.16 0.03 -6.40
C GLU A 73 3.12 -0.55 -4.98
N GLN A 74 2.28 -1.56 -4.73
CA GLN A 74 2.21 -2.24 -3.43
C GLN A 74 3.50 -2.99 -3.13
N GLU A 75 4.00 -3.80 -4.06
CA GLU A 75 5.26 -4.53 -3.91
C GLU A 75 6.44 -3.58 -3.62
N GLN A 76 6.52 -2.46 -4.34
CA GLN A 76 7.56 -1.45 -4.11
C GLN A 76 7.45 -0.84 -2.71
N ARG A 77 6.24 -0.56 -2.23
CA ARG A 77 5.99 -0.04 -0.89
C ARG A 77 6.33 -1.06 0.19
N ASP A 78 6.03 -2.34 -0.03
CA ASP A 78 6.35 -3.41 0.90
C ASP A 78 7.86 -3.66 0.97
N HIS A 79 8.55 -3.66 -0.17
CA HIS A 79 10.01 -3.71 -0.21
C HIS A 79 10.65 -2.52 0.50
N ALA A 80 10.13 -1.30 0.27
CA ALA A 80 10.56 -0.10 0.97
C ALA A 80 10.35 -0.21 2.49
N PHE A 81 9.19 -0.70 2.93
CA PHE A 81 8.87 -0.95 4.33
C PHE A 81 9.86 -1.93 4.98
N HIS A 82 10.12 -3.07 4.34
CA HIS A 82 11.06 -4.06 4.86
C HIS A 82 12.50 -3.56 4.90
N ARG A 83 12.93 -2.71 3.94
CA ARG A 83 14.25 -2.06 4.02
C ARG A 83 14.35 -1.15 5.24
N LEU A 84 13.32 -0.35 5.51
CA LEU A 84 13.26 0.52 6.69
C LEU A 84 13.27 -0.29 7.99
N GLU A 85 12.56 -1.41 8.03
CA GLU A 85 12.53 -2.31 9.17
C GLU A 85 13.92 -2.91 9.46
N LYS A 86 14.59 -3.42 8.43
CA LYS A 86 15.97 -3.94 8.54
C LYS A 86 16.93 -2.88 9.05
N TRP A 87 16.84 -1.65 8.53
CA TRP A 87 17.67 -0.54 9.01
C TRP A 87 17.39 -0.20 10.47
N ARG A 88 16.12 -0.12 10.87
CA ARG A 88 15.73 0.15 12.25
C ARG A 88 16.32 -0.89 13.21
N GLU A 89 16.16 -2.17 12.90
CA GLU A 89 16.69 -3.27 13.73
C GLU A 89 18.20 -3.20 13.83
N ARG A 90 18.87 -3.07 12.69
CA ARG A 90 20.32 -2.95 12.61
C ARG A 90 20.86 -1.76 13.42
N LEU A 91 20.23 -0.60 13.31
CA LEU A 91 20.62 0.60 14.06
C LEU A 91 20.46 0.43 15.57
N ILE A 92 19.41 -0.28 16.01
CA ILE A 92 19.18 -0.57 17.43
C ILE A 92 20.16 -1.63 17.95
N ASP A 93 20.55 -2.61 17.13
CA ASP A 93 21.40 -3.72 17.55
C ASP A 93 22.89 -3.39 17.49
N GLU A 94 23.34 -2.76 16.41
CA GLU A 94 24.76 -2.46 16.18
C GLU A 94 25.16 -1.09 16.75
N GLY A 95 24.23 -0.14 16.87
CA GLY A 95 24.52 1.20 17.40
C GLY A 95 25.41 2.03 16.48
N ASP A 96 26.50 2.59 17.03
CA ASP A 96 27.36 3.56 16.34
C ASP A 96 27.92 3.07 14.98
N PRO A 97 28.44 1.83 14.85
CA PRO A 97 28.83 1.27 13.55
C PRO A 97 27.74 1.33 12.47
N ALA A 98 26.49 0.99 12.81
CA ALA A 98 25.39 1.06 11.86
C ALA A 98 24.97 2.50 11.54
N VAL A 99 25.09 3.42 12.51
CA VAL A 99 24.88 4.86 12.27
C VAL A 99 25.88 5.38 11.24
N ASP A 100 27.15 5.03 11.35
CA ASP A 100 28.17 5.49 10.40
C ASP A 100 27.91 4.98 8.98
N LEU A 101 27.46 3.73 8.84
CA LEU A 101 27.06 3.16 7.55
C LEU A 101 25.82 3.85 6.97
N PHE A 102 24.79 4.08 7.80
CA PHE A 102 23.59 4.79 7.37
C PHE A 102 23.91 6.22 6.92
N MET A 103 24.79 6.92 7.64
CA MET A 103 25.22 8.27 7.29
C MET A 103 26.09 8.32 6.04
N ALA A 104 26.80 7.23 5.70
CA ALA A 104 27.54 7.13 4.44
C ALA A 104 26.59 6.98 3.25
N GLU A 105 25.50 6.22 3.41
CA GLU A 105 24.46 6.05 2.38
C GLU A 105 23.52 7.27 2.28
N HIS A 106 23.28 7.95 3.41
CA HIS A 106 22.37 9.08 3.54
C HIS A 106 23.02 10.26 4.30
N PRO A 107 23.91 11.03 3.64
CA PRO A 107 24.67 12.10 4.29
C PRO A 107 23.83 13.22 4.88
N ASP A 108 22.63 13.46 4.32
CA ASP A 108 21.71 14.52 4.75
C ASP A 108 20.87 14.14 5.99
N ALA A 109 21.01 12.91 6.49
CA ALA A 109 20.29 12.45 7.67
C ALA A 109 20.72 13.19 8.96
N ASP A 110 19.79 13.40 9.88
CA ASP A 110 20.11 13.99 11.19
C ASP A 110 20.75 12.93 12.11
N ARG A 111 22.09 12.89 12.09
CA ARG A 111 22.91 12.01 12.94
C ARG A 111 22.57 12.14 14.43
N GLN A 112 22.30 13.35 14.91
CA GLN A 112 22.04 13.57 16.34
C GLN A 112 20.69 12.98 16.74
N THR A 113 19.66 13.22 15.93
CA THR A 113 18.33 12.65 16.13
C THR A 113 18.35 11.13 16.05
N LEU A 114 19.05 10.54 15.07
CA LEU A 114 19.23 9.09 14.95
C LEU A 114 19.82 8.47 16.23
N ARG A 115 20.98 8.98 16.67
CA ARG A 115 21.64 8.46 17.89
C ARG A 115 20.76 8.59 19.13
N GLN A 116 20.00 9.68 19.24
CA GLN A 116 19.08 9.87 20.36
C GLN A 116 17.95 8.83 20.35
N LEU A 117 17.34 8.58 19.20
CA LEU A 117 16.26 7.60 19.05
C LEU A 117 16.76 6.17 19.29
N ILE A 118 17.94 5.83 18.79
CA ILE A 118 18.58 4.52 18.98
C ILE A 118 18.82 4.24 20.47
N ARG A 119 19.48 5.14 21.20
CA ARG A 119 19.73 4.97 22.64
C ARG A 119 18.45 4.79 23.44
N ASN A 120 17.41 5.57 23.12
CA ASN A 120 16.12 5.45 23.80
C ASN A 120 15.44 4.12 23.49
N ALA A 121 15.51 3.65 22.24
CA ALA A 121 14.94 2.37 21.83
C ALA A 121 15.65 1.18 22.50
N GLN A 122 16.99 1.23 22.59
CA GLN A 122 17.79 0.24 23.32
C GLN A 122 17.38 0.19 24.80
N ARG A 123 17.30 1.36 25.45
CA ARG A 123 16.89 1.47 26.86
C ARG A 123 15.44 1.00 27.09
N GLU A 124 14.52 1.31 26.18
CA GLU A 124 13.14 0.80 26.24
C GLU A 124 13.11 -0.72 26.16
N ARG A 125 13.89 -1.32 25.25
CA ARG A 125 14.01 -2.77 25.07
C ARG A 125 14.58 -3.45 26.31
N GLU A 126 15.68 -2.93 26.86
CA GLU A 126 16.31 -3.44 28.08
C GLU A 126 15.37 -3.39 29.29
N GLN A 127 14.50 -2.38 29.35
CA GLN A 127 13.56 -2.17 30.45
C GLN A 127 12.20 -2.86 30.23
N GLY A 128 12.03 -3.62 29.13
CA GLY A 128 10.75 -4.25 28.78
C GLY A 128 9.60 -3.25 28.56
N LYS A 129 9.93 -2.01 28.18
CA LYS A 129 8.95 -0.94 27.96
C LYS A 129 8.36 -1.01 26.55
N PRO A 130 7.18 -0.39 26.31
CA PRO A 130 6.62 -0.27 24.97
C PRO A 130 7.62 0.40 23.99
N PRO A 131 7.77 -0.10 22.75
CA PRO A 131 8.82 0.30 21.80
C PRO A 131 8.49 1.63 21.10
N THR A 132 8.30 2.69 21.87
CA THR A 132 7.87 4.01 21.39
C THR A 132 8.97 4.67 20.57
N SER A 133 10.20 4.61 21.04
CA SER A 133 11.36 5.19 20.36
C SER A 133 11.73 4.42 19.09
N SER A 134 11.54 3.10 19.07
CA SER A 134 11.68 2.27 17.86
C SER A 134 10.66 2.66 16.77
N ARG A 135 9.40 2.92 17.15
CA ARG A 135 8.37 3.44 16.21
C ARG A 135 8.73 4.83 15.68
N LYS A 136 9.25 5.71 16.55
CA LYS A 136 9.73 7.05 16.15
C LYS A 136 10.93 6.96 15.21
N LEU A 137 11.86 6.04 15.46
CA LEU A 137 13.01 5.77 14.58
C LEU A 137 12.53 5.34 13.19
N PHE A 138 11.58 4.39 13.10
CA PHE A 138 11.01 3.98 11.82
C PHE A 138 10.41 5.17 11.04
N LYS A 139 9.63 6.03 11.73
CA LYS A 139 9.04 7.22 11.12
C LYS A 139 10.11 8.19 10.60
N HIS A 140 11.16 8.44 11.39
CA HIS A 140 12.26 9.31 11.00
C HIS A 140 13.06 8.78 9.82
N LEU A 141 13.33 7.47 9.78
CA LEU A 141 13.98 6.81 8.64
C LEU A 141 13.13 6.96 7.38
N ARG A 142 11.81 6.72 7.47
CA ARG A 142 10.90 6.89 6.34
C ARG A 142 10.93 8.32 5.78
N GLU A 143 10.88 9.32 6.67
CA GLU A 143 10.95 10.75 6.27
C GLU A 143 12.29 11.11 5.61
N THR A 144 13.40 10.54 6.11
CA THR A 144 14.74 10.78 5.58
C THR A 144 14.95 10.15 4.21
N LEU A 145 14.37 8.97 3.97
CA LEU A 145 14.46 8.27 2.68
C LEU A 145 13.42 8.76 1.65
N ALA A 146 12.60 9.76 2.00
CA ALA A 146 11.50 10.28 1.17
C ALA A 146 10.52 9.20 0.66
N LEU A 147 10.22 8.22 1.53
CA LEU A 147 9.31 7.09 1.25
C LEU A 147 7.92 7.26 1.89
#